data_AF-A0A3D0H9J9-F1
#
_entry.id   AF-A0A3D0H9J9-F1
#
_cell.length_a   1.000
_cell.length_b   1.000
_cell.length_c   1.000
_cell.angle_alpha   90.00
_cell.angle_beta   90.00
_cell.angle_gamma   90.00
#
_symmetry.space_group_name_H-M   'P 1'
#
loop_
_entity.id
_entity.type
_entity.pdbx_description
1 polymer ?
#
loop_
_entity_poly.entity_id
_entity_poly.type
_entity_poly.pdbx_seq_one_letter_code
_entity_poly.pdbx_strand_id
1 'polypeptide(L)'
;MNAKRAPKSAKAVKTAKTTKLFVLDTNVLMHDPTSIFRFEEHDIFVPMMTLEELDANKKGMSEVARNARQASRTLDEIVSDSEESIKLGINLTDASHGLASGHLLLQTEAINSLLPPSLP
;
A
#
# COMPACT_ATOMS: atom_id res chain seq x y z
N MET A 1 47.91 24.83 30.29
CA MET A 1 47.39 24.79 28.90
C MET A 1 47.04 23.34 28.58
N ASN A 2 45.77 22.94 28.77
CA ASN A 2 44.75 22.68 27.72
C ASN A 2 45.15 21.54 26.75
N ALA A 3 44.36 20.51 26.45
CA ALA A 3 42.93 20.26 26.67
C ALA A 3 42.62 18.75 26.60
N LYS A 4 41.56 18.34 27.31
CA LYS A 4 40.95 17.01 27.32
C LYS A 4 40.57 16.58 25.90
N ARG A 5 41.00 15.38 25.47
CA ARG A 5 40.43 14.71 24.28
C ARG A 5 39.05 14.17 24.66
N ALA A 6 38.00 14.78 24.11
CA ALA A 6 36.64 14.26 24.16
C ALA A 6 36.53 12.98 23.29
N PRO A 7 35.78 11.95 23.71
CA PRO A 7 35.43 10.86 22.81
C PRO A 7 34.49 11.42 21.74
N LYS A 8 34.89 11.30 20.47
CA LYS A 8 34.05 11.64 19.32
C LYS A 8 32.79 10.79 19.38
N SER A 9 31.64 11.46 19.49
CA SER A 9 30.31 10.88 19.40
C SER A 9 30.25 9.90 18.24
N ALA A 10 30.09 8.61 18.56
CA ALA A 10 29.73 7.60 17.59
C ALA A 10 28.31 7.94 17.13
N LYS A 11 28.18 8.61 15.99
CA LYS A 11 26.90 8.73 15.29
C LYS A 11 26.40 7.31 15.06
N ALA A 12 25.36 6.92 15.79
CA ALA A 12 24.64 5.70 15.56
C ALA A 12 24.22 5.69 14.08
N VAL A 13 24.77 4.76 13.31
CA VAL A 13 24.30 4.48 11.96
C VAL A 13 22.86 4.02 12.14
N LYS A 14 21.88 4.88 11.84
CA LYS A 14 20.48 4.47 11.73
C LYS A 14 20.46 3.42 10.62
N THR A 15 20.34 2.15 10.98
CA THR A 15 20.06 1.07 10.04
C THR A 15 18.82 1.49 9.27
N ALA A 16 18.97 1.77 7.98
CA ALA A 16 17.83 2.14 7.13
C ALA A 16 16.82 0.99 7.20
N LYS A 17 15.64 1.25 7.78
CA LYS A 17 14.55 0.28 7.86
C LYS A 17 14.22 -0.12 6.42
N THR A 18 14.37 -1.40 6.09
CA THR A 18 14.17 -1.87 4.70
C THR A 18 12.70 -1.81 4.37
N THR A 19 12.32 -0.91 3.46
CA THR A 19 10.97 -0.84 2.90
C THR A 19 10.74 -2.03 1.99
N LYS A 20 9.61 -2.72 2.16
CA LYS A 20 9.16 -3.82 1.31
C LYS A 20 7.94 -3.38 0.52
N LEU A 21 7.70 -4.03 -0.61
CA LEU A 21 6.49 -3.87 -1.40
C LEU A 21 5.59 -5.10 -1.18
N PHE A 22 4.36 -4.87 -0.72
CA PHE A 22 3.34 -5.91 -0.54
C PHE A 22 2.31 -5.81 -1.65
N VAL A 23 1.99 -6.93 -2.29
CA VAL A 23 0.88 -6.99 -3.24
C VAL A 23 -0.37 -7.37 -2.48
N LEU A 24 -1.38 -6.49 -2.47
CA LEU A 24 -2.67 -6.79 -1.84
C LEU A 24 -3.60 -7.47 -2.83
N ASP A 25 -4.27 -8.50 -2.33
CA ASP A 25 -5.31 -9.25 -3.03
C ASP A 25 -6.70 -8.89 -2.48
N THR A 26 -7.74 -9.20 -3.26
CA THR A 26 -9.15 -8.91 -2.94
C THR A 26 -9.56 -9.57 -1.63
N ASN A 27 -9.09 -10.80 -1.38
CA ASN A 27 -9.43 -11.53 -0.16
C ASN A 27 -8.99 -10.80 1.11
N VAL A 28 -7.82 -10.16 1.08
CA VAL A 28 -7.31 -9.38 2.22
C VAL A 28 -8.24 -8.19 2.48
N LEU A 29 -8.62 -7.46 1.44
CA LEU A 29 -9.53 -6.31 1.52
C LEU A 29 -10.96 -6.70 1.95
N MET A 30 -11.44 -7.85 1.48
CA MET A 30 -12.78 -8.38 1.81
C MET A 30 -12.89 -8.91 3.23
N HIS A 31 -11.81 -9.46 3.80
CA HIS A 31 -11.79 -9.91 5.19
C HIS A 31 -11.42 -8.78 6.15
N ASP A 32 -10.64 -7.79 5.68
CA ASP A 32 -10.21 -6.64 6.45
C ASP A 32 -10.13 -5.38 5.57
N PRO A 33 -11.14 -4.50 5.59
CA PRO A 33 -11.16 -3.30 4.78
C PRO A 33 -10.14 -2.24 5.23
N THR A 34 -9.54 -2.40 6.41
CA THR A 34 -8.53 -1.48 6.95
C THR A 34 -7.09 -1.95 6.72
N SER A 35 -6.92 -3.09 6.04
CA SER A 35 -5.62 -3.72 5.80
C SER A 35 -4.64 -2.80 5.08
N ILE A 36 -5.10 -1.90 4.21
CA ILE A 36 -4.27 -0.91 3.51
C ILE A 36 -3.44 -0.05 4.47
N PHE A 37 -3.89 0.17 5.71
CA PHE A 37 -3.17 0.97 6.69
C PHE A 37 -2.33 0.14 7.68
N ARG A 38 -2.26 -1.18 7.50
CA ARG A 38 -1.62 -2.11 8.46
C ARG A 38 -0.19 -2.53 8.08
N PHE A 39 0.37 -1.92 7.05
CA PHE A 39 1.70 -2.27 6.54
C PHE A 39 2.81 -1.32 7.05
N GLU A 40 2.51 -0.46 8.03
CA GLU A 40 3.47 0.46 8.67
C GLU A 40 4.21 1.32 7.63
N GLU A 41 5.55 1.20 7.55
CA GLU A 41 6.37 1.93 6.58
C GLU A 41 6.36 1.32 5.17
N HIS A 42 5.71 0.18 4.96
CA HIS A 42 5.84 -0.58 3.72
C HIS A 42 4.89 -0.10 2.63
N ASP A 43 5.35 -0.22 1.39
CA ASP A 43 4.58 0.13 0.22
C ASP A 43 3.62 -1.00 -0.15
N ILE A 44 2.49 -0.63 -0.72
CA ILE A 44 1.41 -1.52 -1.09
C ILE A 44 1.16 -1.37 -2.58
N PHE A 45 1.10 -2.48 -3.31
CA PHE A 45 0.68 -2.53 -4.69
C PHE A 45 -0.67 -3.22 -4.79
N VAL A 46 -1.65 -2.56 -5.42
CA VAL A 46 -2.97 -3.16 -5.70
C VAL A 46 -3.09 -3.38 -7.21
N PRO A 47 -3.17 -4.64 -7.66
CA PRO A 47 -3.46 -4.98 -9.06
C PRO A 47 -4.81 -4.45 -9.51
N MET A 48 -4.96 -4.15 -10.81
CA MET A 48 -6.24 -3.72 -11.37
C MET A 48 -7.32 -4.78 -11.19
N MET A 49 -6.95 -6.06 -11.37
CA MET A 49 -7.84 -7.21 -11.15
C MET A 49 -8.45 -7.21 -9.73
N THR A 50 -7.67 -6.83 -8.73
CA THR A 50 -8.14 -6.75 -7.34
C THR A 50 -9.23 -5.70 -7.17
N LEU A 51 -9.13 -4.56 -7.87
CA LEU A 51 -10.17 -3.53 -7.86
C LEU A 51 -11.46 -4.01 -8.55
N GLU A 52 -11.33 -4.70 -9.68
CA GLU A 52 -12.46 -5.26 -10.44
C GLU A 52 -13.22 -6.32 -9.62
N GLU A 53 -12.49 -7.24 -8.98
CA GLU A 53 -13.07 -8.25 -8.11
C GLU A 53 -13.72 -7.63 -6.88
N LEU A 54 -13.11 -6.59 -6.30
CA LEU A 54 -13.69 -5.86 -5.18
C LEU A 54 -15.03 -5.24 -5.57
N ASP A 55 -15.12 -4.65 -6.78
CA ASP A 55 -16.36 -4.08 -7.30
C ASP A 55 -17.46 -5.13 -7.51
N ALA A 56 -17.11 -6.27 -8.09
CA ALA A 56 -18.03 -7.40 -8.25
C ALA A 56 -18.60 -7.90 -6.90
N ASN A 57 -17.77 -7.90 -5.86
CA ASN A 57 -18.12 -8.37 -4.52
C ASN A 57 -18.92 -7.36 -3.68
N LYS A 58 -19.22 -6.15 -4.18
CA LYS A 58 -20.05 -5.15 -3.46
C LYS A 58 -21.53 -5.53 -3.34
N LYS A 59 -22.00 -6.55 -4.06
CA LYS A 59 -23.42 -6.90 -4.18
C LYS A 59 -23.90 -7.77 -3.01
N GLY A 60 -25.13 -7.51 -2.56
CA GLY A 60 -25.79 -8.28 -1.51
C GLY A 60 -25.56 -7.73 -0.10
N MET A 61 -26.00 -8.51 0.90
CA MET A 61 -26.08 -8.10 2.31
C MET A 61 -25.09 -8.83 3.21
N SER A 62 -24.15 -9.60 2.65
CA SER A 62 -23.14 -10.30 3.43
C SER A 62 -22.12 -9.36 4.06
N GLU A 63 -21.45 -9.83 5.11
CA GLU A 63 -20.34 -9.09 5.73
C GLU A 63 -19.20 -8.86 4.73
N VAL A 64 -18.92 -9.85 3.88
CA VAL A 64 -17.96 -9.74 2.78
C VAL A 64 -18.34 -8.59 1.83
N ALA A 65 -19.61 -8.48 1.44
CA ALA A 65 -20.07 -7.37 0.60
C ALA A 65 -20.01 -6.02 1.33
N ARG A 66 -20.24 -6.00 2.65
CA ARG A 66 -20.08 -4.80 3.49
C ARG A 66 -18.62 -4.34 3.49
N ASN A 67 -17.69 -5.27 3.70
CA ASN A 67 -16.25 -4.99 3.72
C ASN A 67 -15.75 -4.59 2.35
N ALA A 68 -16.17 -5.25 1.27
CA ALA A 68 -15.83 -4.86 -0.10
C ALA A 68 -16.23 -3.42 -0.41
N ARG A 69 -17.45 -3.02 0.00
CA ARG A 69 -17.91 -1.62 -0.11
C ARG A 69 -17.07 -0.66 0.72
N GLN A 70 -16.65 -1.06 1.92
CA GLN A 70 -15.83 -0.21 2.78
C GLN A 70 -14.42 -0.04 2.21
N ALA A 71 -13.75 -1.13 1.84
CA ALA A 71 -12.43 -1.09 1.23
C ALA A 71 -12.40 -0.26 -0.06
N SER A 72 -13.42 -0.43 -0.92
CA SER A 72 -13.50 0.36 -2.15
C SER A 72 -13.68 1.85 -1.87
N ARG A 73 -14.52 2.24 -0.90
CA ARG A 73 -14.66 3.65 -0.54
C ARG A 73 -13.34 4.23 -0.03
N THR A 74 -12.63 3.51 0.82
CA THR A 74 -11.33 3.94 1.32
C THR A 74 -10.31 4.07 0.19
N LEU A 75 -10.28 3.14 -0.77
CA LEU A 75 -9.43 3.26 -1.96
C LEU A 75 -9.82 4.47 -2.82
N ASP A 76 -11.11 4.67 -3.06
CA ASP A 76 -11.61 5.81 -3.84
C ASP A 76 -11.26 7.15 -3.17
N GLU A 77 -11.37 7.24 -1.84
CA GLU A 77 -10.99 8.42 -1.05
C GLU A 77 -9.48 8.72 -1.17
N ILE A 78 -8.63 7.70 -0.98
CA ILE A 78 -7.16 7.85 -1.12
C ILE A 78 -6.78 8.34 -2.51
N VAL A 79 -7.43 7.82 -3.56
CA VAL A 79 -7.13 8.18 -4.95
C VAL A 79 -7.64 9.57 -5.33
N SER A 80 -8.85 9.91 -4.90
CA SER A 80 -9.48 11.20 -5.22
C SER A 80 -8.71 12.39 -4.66
N ASP A 81 -8.05 12.21 -3.52
CA ASP A 81 -7.25 13.25 -2.88
C ASP A 81 -5.86 13.44 -3.53
N SER A 82 -5.49 12.64 -4.54
CA SER A 82 -4.11 12.56 -5.04
C SER A 82 -3.97 12.21 -6.52
N GLU A 83 -4.69 12.93 -7.40
CA GLU A 83 -4.70 12.70 -8.86
C GLU A 83 -3.31 12.71 -9.52
N GLU A 84 -2.40 13.61 -9.13
CA GLU A 84 -1.03 13.67 -9.68
C GLU A 84 -0.12 12.52 -9.20
N SER A 85 -0.46 11.88 -8.08
CA SER A 85 0.41 10.91 -7.41
C SER A 85 0.13 9.46 -7.81
N ILE A 86 -0.91 9.17 -8.59
CA ILE A 86 -1.30 7.80 -8.97
C ILE A 86 -0.15 7.05 -9.66
N LYS A 87 0.71 7.75 -10.43
CA LYS A 87 1.87 7.15 -11.09
C LYS A 87 3.08 6.92 -10.19
N LEU A 88 3.24 7.75 -9.15
CA LEU A 88 4.41 7.71 -8.25
C LEU A 88 4.13 6.95 -6.95
N GLY A 89 2.86 6.68 -6.65
CA GLY A 89 2.38 6.13 -5.39
C GLY A 89 1.77 7.22 -4.51
N ILE A 90 0.64 6.92 -3.88
CA ILE A 90 -0.09 7.83 -3.00
C ILE A 90 0.38 7.61 -1.57
N ASN A 91 0.82 8.67 -0.89
CA ASN A 91 1.31 8.57 0.49
C ASN A 91 0.15 8.22 1.44
N LEU A 92 0.31 7.17 2.23
CA LEU A 92 -0.72 6.72 3.16
C LEU A 92 -0.73 7.47 4.50
N THR A 93 0.25 8.32 4.78
CA THR A 93 0.38 9.01 6.08
C THR A 93 -0.86 9.84 6.40
N ASP A 94 -1.32 10.65 5.46
CA ASP A 94 -2.45 11.55 5.69
C ASP A 94 -3.77 10.78 5.74
N ALA A 95 -3.99 9.88 4.77
CA ALA A 95 -5.19 9.05 4.67
C ALA A 95 -5.35 8.06 5.84
N SER A 96 -4.24 7.62 6.43
CA SER A 96 -4.23 6.71 7.57
C SER A 96 -4.19 7.42 8.92
N HIS A 97 -4.16 8.76 8.95
CA HIS A 97 -3.94 9.55 10.16
C HIS A 97 -2.68 9.14 10.95
N GLY A 98 -1.59 8.84 10.22
CA GLY A 98 -0.30 8.47 10.78
C GLY A 98 -0.13 6.99 11.16
N LEU A 99 -1.08 6.12 10.79
CA LEU A 99 -0.98 4.67 11.04
C LEU A 99 -0.06 3.94 10.05
N ALA A 100 0.07 4.46 8.82
CA ALA A 100 0.95 3.93 7.78
C ALA A 100 1.74 5.08 7.15
N SER A 101 3.02 4.86 6.86
CA SER A 101 3.91 5.84 6.22
C SER A 101 4.44 5.40 4.85
N GLY A 102 4.06 4.22 4.38
CA GLY A 102 4.33 3.76 3.02
C GLY A 102 3.41 4.39 1.96
N HIS A 103 3.54 3.91 0.73
CA HIS A 103 2.77 4.39 -0.41
C HIS A 103 1.82 3.32 -0.95
N LEU A 104 0.64 3.73 -1.40
CA LEU A 104 -0.26 2.94 -2.22
C LEU A 104 0.06 3.14 -3.70
N LEU A 105 0.48 2.08 -4.36
CA LEU A 105 0.71 1.99 -5.79
C LEU A 105 -0.45 1.24 -6.43
N LEU A 106 -0.98 1.80 -7.50
CA LEU A 106 -2.03 1.17 -8.31
C LEU A 106 -1.44 0.70 -9.63
N GLN A 107 -1.92 -0.43 -10.12
CA GLN A 107 -1.61 -0.84 -11.48
C GLN A 107 -2.24 0.14 -12.47
N THR A 108 -1.42 0.99 -13.09
CA THR A 108 -1.86 1.98 -14.09
C THR A 108 -1.66 1.53 -15.53
N GLU A 109 -0.89 0.46 -15.74
CA GLU A 109 -0.61 -0.11 -17.05
C GLU A 109 -1.13 -1.54 -17.15
N ALA A 110 -1.69 -1.89 -18.31
CA ALA A 110 -2.11 -3.26 -18.59
C ALA A 110 -0.87 -4.17 -18.66
N ILE A 111 -0.87 -5.26 -17.87
CA ILE A 111 0.18 -6.27 -17.96
C ILE A 111 -0.09 -7.11 -19.22
N ASN A 112 0.51 -6.70 -20.33
CA ASN A 112 0.59 -7.54 -21.53
C ASN A 112 1.79 -8.48 -21.39
N SER A 113 1.66 -9.54 -20.60
CA SER A 113 2.64 -10.62 -20.67
C SER A 113 2.40 -11.40 -21.96
N LEU A 114 3.35 -11.34 -22.91
CA LEU A 114 3.56 -12.45 -23.83
C LEU A 114 3.91 -13.65 -22.95
N LEU A 115 2.92 -14.49 -22.65
CA LEU A 115 3.16 -15.75 -21.97
C LEU A 115 4.20 -16.51 -22.81
N PRO A 116 5.34 -16.94 -22.22
CA PRO A 116 6.28 -17.75 -22.96
C PRO A 116 5.52 -18.99 -23.46
N PRO A 117 5.73 -19.44 -24.72
CA PRO A 117 4.94 -20.51 -25.34
C PRO A 117 5.15 -21.89 -24.70
N SER A 118 5.74 -21.96 -23.50
CA SER A 118 6.16 -23.17 -22.81
C SER A 118 5.88 -23.11 -21.29
N LEU A 119 4.75 -22.52 -20.89
CA LEU A 119 4.11 -22.96 -19.64
C LEU A 119 3.38 -24.29 -19.92
N PRO A 120 3.43 -25.27 -18.99
CA PRO A 120 2.84 -26.60 -19.18
C PRO A 120 1.31 -26.55 -19.34
#